data_AF-A0A3D4S1Z3-F1
#
_entry.id   AF-A0A3D4S1Z3-F1
#
_cell.length_a   1.000
_cell.length_b   1.000
_cell.length_c   1.000
_cell.angle_alpha   90.00
_cell.angle_beta   90.00
_cell.angle_gamma   90.00
#
_symmetry.space_group_name_H-M   'P 1'
#
loop_
_entity.id
_entity.type
_entity.pdbx_description
1 polymer ?
#
loop_
_entity_poly.entity_id
_entity_poly.type
_entity_poly.pdbx_seq_one_letter_code
_entity_poly.pdbx_strand_id
1 'polypeptide(L)'
;MELSLTQAAALLGKTRRQVEYLIKTGRLTARKVGTRWVIDDAELPLSPGQRQARERKASALHGVADEVLQQVAPRTRYSLRDLNAFREALAIFESGRNSLPQDHAALALIRECLDDLAVGCHRFGYRTKADAYSRARDRASLAVCALMVEPHNAAEPLIERLEQTLIPSIAGLLRRTERSTRE
;
A
#
# COMPACT_ATOMS: atom_id res chain seq x y z
N MET A 1 -5.69 10.65 -18.91
CA MET A 1 -5.62 9.23 -19.37
C MET A 1 -6.84 8.99 -20.23
N GLU A 2 -6.72 8.35 -21.40
CA GLU A 2 -7.87 8.18 -22.29
C GLU A 2 -8.73 6.98 -21.89
N LEU A 3 -10.01 7.23 -21.61
CA LEU A 3 -10.98 6.22 -21.18
C LEU A 3 -11.94 5.89 -22.29
N SER A 4 -12.24 4.60 -22.44
CA SER A 4 -13.35 4.16 -23.28
C SER A 4 -14.70 4.54 -22.66
N LEU A 5 -15.75 4.63 -23.48
CA LEU A 5 -17.12 4.92 -23.01
C LEU A 5 -17.59 3.97 -21.90
N THR A 6 -17.20 2.70 -21.96
CA THR A 6 -17.57 1.69 -20.96
C THR A 6 -16.88 1.94 -19.62
N GLN A 7 -15.61 2.36 -19.65
CA GLN A 7 -14.87 2.72 -18.43
C GLN A 7 -15.38 4.04 -17.84
N ALA A 8 -15.66 5.04 -18.67
CA ALA A 8 -16.27 6.29 -18.24
C ALA A 8 -17.67 6.06 -17.62
N ALA A 9 -18.48 5.17 -18.20
CA ALA A 9 -19.78 4.78 -17.66
C ALA A 9 -19.67 4.18 -16.26
N ALA A 10 -18.71 3.26 -16.06
CA ALA A 10 -18.44 2.66 -14.76
C ALA A 10 -17.99 3.69 -13.71
N LEU A 11 -17.16 4.67 -14.09
CA LEU A 11 -16.69 5.72 -13.18
C LEU A 11 -17.77 6.74 -12.82
N LEU A 12 -18.65 7.08 -13.77
CA LEU A 12 -19.75 8.01 -13.55
C LEU A 12 -20.96 7.36 -12.86
N GLY A 13 -20.98 6.03 -12.70
CA GLY A 13 -22.15 5.29 -12.22
C GLY A 13 -23.34 5.40 -13.19
N LYS A 14 -23.08 5.50 -14.50
CA LYS A 14 -24.09 5.67 -15.55
C LYS A 14 -24.04 4.51 -16.53
N THR A 15 -25.09 4.34 -17.33
CA THR A 15 -25.06 3.36 -18.43
C THR A 15 -24.32 3.95 -19.64
N ARG A 16 -23.74 3.09 -20.49
CA ARG A 16 -23.07 3.52 -21.73
C ARG A 16 -23.97 4.41 -22.60
N ARG A 17 -25.27 4.10 -22.69
CA ARG A 17 -26.26 4.88 -23.44
C ARG A 17 -26.43 6.30 -22.87
N GLN A 18 -26.38 6.46 -21.55
CA GLN A 18 -26.42 7.77 -20.91
C GLN A 18 -25.14 8.58 -21.16
N VAL A 19 -23.97 7.93 -21.19
CA VAL A 19 -22.70 8.59 -21.54
C VAL A 19 -22.71 9.05 -23.00
N GLU A 20 -23.18 8.22 -23.93
CA GLU A 20 -23.36 8.61 -25.34
C GLU A 20 -24.34 9.79 -25.50
N TYR A 21 -25.41 9.81 -24.71
CA TYR A 21 -26.34 10.93 -24.67
C TYR A 21 -25.68 12.22 -24.15
N LEU A 22 -24.84 12.14 -23.11
CA LEU A 22 -24.11 13.29 -22.57
C LEU A 22 -23.09 13.86 -23.56
N ILE A 23 -22.45 13.01 -24.35
CA ILE A 23 -21.56 13.44 -25.45
C ILE A 23 -22.38 14.13 -26.55
N LYS A 24 -23.49 13.53 -26.99
CA LYS A 24 -24.37 14.12 -28.03
C LYS A 24 -25.00 15.44 -27.62
N THR A 25 -25.24 15.65 -26.34
CA THR A 25 -25.80 16.89 -25.78
C THR A 25 -24.74 17.91 -25.37
N GLY A 26 -23.45 17.63 -25.63
CA GLY A 26 -22.34 18.54 -25.36
C GLY A 26 -21.98 18.70 -23.87
N ARG A 27 -22.54 17.88 -22.99
CA ARG A 27 -22.29 17.91 -21.54
C ARG A 27 -21.06 17.12 -21.10
N LEU A 28 -20.46 16.37 -22.02
CA LEU A 28 -19.25 15.60 -21.79
C LEU A 28 -18.35 15.71 -23.03
N THR A 29 -17.13 16.17 -22.83
CA THR A 29 -16.12 16.26 -23.89
C THR A 29 -15.59 14.87 -24.21
N ALA A 30 -15.65 14.48 -25.48
CA ALA A 30 -15.09 13.21 -25.95
C ALA A 30 -14.44 13.42 -27.32
N ARG A 31 -13.35 12.69 -27.55
CA ARG A 31 -12.59 12.68 -28.81
C ARG A 31 -12.85 11.36 -29.53
N LYS A 32 -13.00 11.40 -30.85
CA LYS A 32 -13.13 10.18 -31.66
C LYS A 32 -11.76 9.78 -32.18
N VAL A 33 -11.31 8.58 -31.81
CA VAL A 33 -10.05 7.99 -32.27
C VAL A 33 -10.40 6.72 -33.06
N GLY A 34 -10.29 6.82 -34.39
CA GLY A 34 -10.76 5.78 -35.31
C GLY A 34 -12.27 5.54 -35.21
N THR A 35 -12.67 4.33 -34.86
CA THR A 35 -14.08 3.93 -34.67
C THR A 35 -14.59 4.09 -33.24
N ARG A 36 -13.75 4.50 -32.29
CA ARG A 36 -14.07 4.53 -30.85
C ARG A 36 -14.08 5.96 -30.32
N TRP A 37 -14.98 6.22 -29.38
CA TRP A 37 -14.98 7.45 -28.59
C TRP A 37 -14.16 7.25 -27.33
N VAL A 38 -13.26 8.18 -27.08
CA VAL A 38 -12.42 8.26 -25.89
C VAL A 38 -12.69 9.56 -25.16
N ILE A 39 -12.68 9.52 -23.84
CA ILE A 39 -12.88 10.67 -22.95
C ILE A 39 -11.59 10.85 -22.16
N ASP A 40 -11.11 12.07 -21.99
CA ASP A 40 -10.01 12.29 -21.07
C ASP A 40 -10.50 12.13 -19.63
N ASP A 41 -9.84 11.26 -18.86
CA ASP A 41 -10.07 11.05 -17.44
C ASP A 41 -10.01 12.34 -16.61
N ALA A 42 -9.20 13.32 -17.03
CA ALA A 42 -9.10 14.61 -16.35
C ALA A 42 -10.36 15.47 -16.48
N GLU A 43 -11.17 15.24 -17.52
CA GLU A 43 -12.36 16.04 -17.83
C GLU A 43 -13.66 15.39 -17.31
N LEU A 44 -13.56 14.25 -16.63
CA LEU A 44 -14.73 13.58 -16.05
C LEU A 44 -15.27 14.37 -14.84
N PRO A 45 -16.58 14.72 -14.83
CA PRO A 45 -17.21 15.39 -13.69
C PRO A 45 -17.48 14.38 -12.56
N LEU A 46 -16.42 13.95 -11.88
CA LEU A 46 -16.50 13.04 -10.74
C LEU A 46 -16.92 13.79 -9.47
N SER A 47 -17.83 13.21 -8.70
CA SER A 47 -18.18 13.73 -7.37
C SER A 47 -17.01 13.53 -6.38
N PRO A 48 -16.96 14.30 -5.27
CA PRO A 48 -15.92 14.14 -4.25
C PRO A 48 -15.80 12.71 -3.70
N GLY A 49 -16.92 12.02 -3.50
CA GLY A 49 -16.94 10.61 -3.06
C GLY A 49 -16.41 9.64 -4.13
N GLN A 50 -16.67 9.93 -5.41
CA GLN A 50 -16.13 9.14 -6.52
C GLN A 50 -14.62 9.33 -6.68
N ARG A 51 -14.10 10.54 -6.39
CA ARG A 51 -12.64 10.80 -6.35
C ARG A 51 -11.95 10.00 -5.23
N GLN A 52 -12.51 9.99 -4.03
CA GLN A 52 -11.94 9.25 -2.90
C GLN A 52 -12.01 7.71 -3.11
N ALA A 53 -13.10 7.21 -3.69
CA ALA A 53 -13.20 5.79 -4.08
C ALA A 53 -12.19 5.42 -5.18
N ARG A 54 -11.89 6.34 -6.11
CA ARG A 54 -10.87 6.17 -7.14
C ARG A 54 -9.47 6.09 -6.53
N GLU A 55 -9.12 6.97 -5.59
CA GLU A 55 -7.83 6.94 -4.91
C GLU A 55 -7.64 5.64 -4.13
N ARG A 56 -8.66 5.20 -3.39
CA ARG A 56 -8.63 3.90 -2.69
C ARG A 56 -8.45 2.73 -3.65
N LYS A 57 -9.14 2.75 -4.80
CA LYS A 57 -9.02 1.69 -5.81
C LYS A 57 -7.70 1.75 -6.57
N ALA A 58 -7.11 2.93 -6.79
CA ALA A 58 -5.79 3.12 -7.38
C ALA A 58 -4.69 2.60 -6.44
N SER A 59 -4.78 2.88 -5.13
CA SER A 59 -3.89 2.32 -4.12
C SER A 59 -4.01 0.79 -4.02
N ALA A 60 -5.25 0.25 -4.11
CA ALA A 60 -5.46 -1.19 -4.18
C ALA A 60 -4.93 -1.83 -5.47
N LEU A 61 -5.07 -1.13 -6.61
CA LEU A 61 -4.54 -1.56 -7.91
C LEU A 61 -3.01 -1.53 -7.95
N HIS A 62 -2.34 -0.63 -7.23
CA HIS A 62 -0.88 -0.68 -7.09
C HIS A 62 -0.44 -1.99 -6.39
N GLY A 63 -1.16 -2.39 -5.33
CA GLY A 63 -0.90 -3.66 -4.65
C GLY A 63 -1.13 -4.91 -5.52
N VAL A 64 -2.08 -4.86 -6.45
CA VAL A 64 -2.40 -5.97 -7.40
C VAL A 64 -1.56 -5.90 -8.68
N ALA A 65 -1.17 -4.72 -9.15
CA ALA A 65 -0.29 -4.55 -10.30
C ALA A 65 1.12 -5.06 -9.99
N ASP A 66 1.61 -4.83 -8.77
CA ASP A 66 2.81 -5.49 -8.25
C ASP A 66 2.67 -7.03 -8.27
N GLU A 67 1.48 -7.56 -8.00
CA GLU A 67 1.20 -9.00 -7.98
C GLU A 67 1.24 -9.63 -9.39
N VAL A 68 0.74 -8.93 -10.41
CA VAL A 68 0.73 -9.39 -11.81
C VAL A 68 2.09 -9.20 -12.49
N LEU A 69 2.79 -8.09 -12.20
CA LEU A 69 4.15 -7.86 -12.72
C LEU A 69 5.16 -8.87 -12.14
N GLN A 70 4.94 -9.36 -10.92
CA GLN A 70 5.76 -10.41 -10.29
C GLN A 70 5.61 -11.80 -10.95
N GLN A 71 4.51 -12.09 -11.64
CA GLN A 71 4.29 -13.37 -12.32
C GLN A 71 4.95 -13.47 -13.72
N VAL A 72 5.25 -12.33 -14.36
CA VAL A 72 5.66 -12.30 -15.78
C VAL A 72 7.12 -11.87 -15.99
N ALA A 73 7.77 -11.20 -15.04
CA ALA A 73 9.15 -10.76 -15.18
C ALA A 73 10.18 -11.75 -14.60
N PRO A 74 11.36 -11.96 -15.23
CA PRO A 74 12.46 -12.68 -14.60
C PRO A 74 12.85 -11.93 -13.32
N ARG A 75 12.69 -12.60 -12.17
CA ARG A 75 12.83 -12.05 -10.81
C ARG A 75 14.11 -11.22 -10.66
N THR A 76 14.00 -9.91 -10.84
CA THR A 76 14.93 -8.94 -10.26
C THR A 76 14.96 -9.21 -8.76
N ARG A 77 16.15 -9.39 -8.21
CA ARG A 77 16.35 -9.73 -6.79
C ARG A 77 15.53 -8.77 -5.93
N TYR A 78 14.67 -9.33 -5.06
CA TYR A 78 13.83 -8.59 -4.12
C TYR A 78 14.67 -7.50 -3.43
N SER A 79 14.39 -6.24 -3.73
CA SER A 79 15.08 -5.11 -3.10
C SER A 79 14.39 -4.81 -1.77
N LEU A 80 15.18 -4.60 -0.73
CA LEU A 80 14.67 -4.17 0.57
C LEU A 80 13.87 -2.86 0.45
N ARG A 81 14.23 -2.00 -0.51
CA ARG A 81 13.55 -0.72 -0.77
C ARG A 81 12.11 -0.89 -1.27
N ASP A 82 11.80 -2.03 -1.89
CA ASP A 82 10.48 -2.31 -2.45
C ASP A 82 9.58 -3.01 -1.42
N LEU A 83 10.12 -3.38 -0.26
CA LEU A 83 9.36 -4.04 0.80
C LEU A 83 8.47 -3.04 1.53
N ASN A 84 7.15 -3.09 1.31
CA ASN A 84 6.20 -2.17 1.92
C ASN A 84 6.35 -2.07 3.45
N ALA A 85 6.48 -3.20 4.14
CA ALA A 85 6.67 -3.22 5.59
C ALA A 85 7.97 -2.49 6.02
N PHE A 86 9.03 -2.56 5.23
CA PHE A 86 10.28 -1.84 5.52
C PHE A 86 10.13 -0.35 5.33
N ARG A 87 9.49 0.09 4.24
CA ARG A 87 9.20 1.51 3.99
C ARG A 87 8.36 2.11 5.10
N GLU A 88 7.34 1.39 5.55
CA GLU A 88 6.47 1.83 6.65
C GLU A 88 7.21 1.88 7.98
N ALA A 89 7.96 0.83 8.34
CA ALA A 89 8.78 0.83 9.55
C ALA A 89 9.80 1.97 9.55
N LEU A 90 10.42 2.28 8.40
CA LEU A 90 11.39 3.37 8.27
C LEU A 90 10.73 4.73 8.48
N ALA A 91 9.59 4.96 7.84
CA ALA A 91 8.85 6.21 7.99
C ALA A 91 8.33 6.40 9.43
N ILE A 92 7.94 5.31 10.12
CA ILE A 92 7.58 5.33 11.54
C ILE A 92 8.80 5.66 12.40
N PHE A 93 9.95 5.03 12.13
CA PHE A 93 11.21 5.28 12.85
C PHE A 93 11.66 6.73 12.74
N GLU A 94 11.64 7.30 11.52
CA GLU A 94 12.00 8.70 11.29
C GLU A 94 11.05 9.67 11.99
N SER A 95 9.75 9.38 11.94
CA SER A 95 8.74 10.16 12.67
C SER A 95 8.97 10.10 14.18
N GLY A 96 9.23 8.91 14.71
CA GLY A 96 9.54 8.68 16.12
C GLY A 96 10.81 9.41 16.56
N ARG A 97 11.90 9.32 15.79
CA ARG A 97 13.16 10.03 16.09
C ARG A 97 13.01 11.55 16.21
N ASN A 98 12.06 12.13 15.47
CA ASN A 98 11.79 13.56 15.51
C ASN A 98 10.86 13.97 16.66
N SER A 99 10.15 13.02 17.29
CA SER A 99 9.01 13.31 18.16
C SER A 99 9.09 12.67 19.55
N LEU A 100 9.99 11.72 19.76
CA LEU A 100 10.23 11.01 21.01
C LEU A 100 11.64 11.31 21.56
N PRO A 101 11.87 11.13 22.87
CA PRO A 101 13.21 11.10 23.46
C PRO A 101 14.11 10.07 22.75
N GLN A 102 15.40 10.36 22.65
CA GLN A 102 16.36 9.50 21.91
C GLN A 102 16.53 8.11 22.55
N ASP A 103 16.34 8.02 23.86
CA ASP A 103 16.45 6.81 24.68
C ASP A 103 15.11 6.06 24.81
N HIS A 104 14.04 6.55 24.19
CA HIS A 104 12.73 5.92 24.26
C HIS A 104 12.77 4.49 23.70
N ALA A 105 12.35 3.50 24.49
CA ALA A 105 12.49 2.07 24.17
C ALA A 105 11.87 1.67 22.82
N ALA A 106 10.75 2.30 22.45
CA ALA A 106 10.10 2.10 21.15
C ALA A 106 11.03 2.34 19.95
N LEU A 107 11.96 3.31 20.00
CA LEU A 107 12.89 3.58 18.90
C LEU A 107 13.83 2.40 18.66
N ALA A 108 14.36 1.81 19.73
CA ALA A 108 15.21 0.62 19.64
C ALA A 108 14.43 -0.57 19.03
N LEU A 109 13.19 -0.80 19.48
CA LEU A 109 12.34 -1.87 18.98
C LEU A 109 11.97 -1.71 17.50
N ILE A 110 11.67 -0.49 17.06
CA ILE A 110 11.41 -0.20 15.64
C ILE A 110 12.68 -0.39 14.81
N ARG A 111 13.85 -0.05 15.35
CA ARG A 111 15.14 -0.30 14.68
C ARG A 111 15.40 -1.80 14.51
N GLU A 112 15.18 -2.60 15.55
CA GLU A 112 15.31 -4.05 15.49
C GLU A 112 14.32 -4.67 14.50
N CYS A 113 13.09 -4.13 14.41
CA CYS A 113 12.11 -4.52 13.40
C CYS A 113 12.64 -4.30 11.97
N LEU A 114 13.28 -3.14 11.70
CA LEU A 114 13.93 -2.87 10.42
C LEU A 114 15.04 -3.88 10.10
N ASP A 115 15.86 -4.23 11.11
CA ASP A 115 16.95 -5.19 10.96
C ASP A 115 16.40 -6.59 10.65
N ASP A 116 15.35 -7.05 11.34
CA ASP A 116 14.70 -8.33 11.06
C ASP A 116 14.02 -8.37 9.69
N LEU A 117 13.40 -7.27 9.24
CA LEU A 117 12.85 -7.14 7.88
C LEU A 117 13.94 -7.23 6.81
N ALA A 118 15.08 -6.59 7.02
CA ALA A 118 16.24 -6.67 6.14
C ALA A 118 16.77 -8.10 6.06
N VAL A 119 16.92 -8.76 7.21
CA VAL A 119 17.34 -10.16 7.28
C VAL A 119 16.36 -11.07 6.54
N GLY A 120 15.06 -10.93 6.79
CA GLY A 120 14.03 -11.74 6.11
C GLY A 120 14.00 -11.53 4.60
N CYS A 121 14.21 -10.29 4.14
CA CYS A 121 14.26 -9.96 2.71
C CYS A 121 15.39 -10.72 1.99
N HIS A 122 16.57 -10.78 2.61
CA HIS A 122 17.79 -11.32 1.99
C HIS A 122 18.09 -12.79 2.29
N ARG A 123 17.40 -13.42 3.24
CA ARG A 123 17.55 -14.87 3.47
C ARG A 123 17.06 -15.69 2.28
N PHE A 124 17.56 -16.91 2.13
CA PHE A 124 17.16 -17.79 1.03
C PHE A 124 16.02 -18.76 1.39
N GLY A 125 16.02 -19.32 2.61
CA GLY A 125 15.07 -20.35 3.02
C GLY A 125 13.75 -19.81 3.58
N TYR A 126 12.62 -20.33 3.11
CA TYR A 126 11.27 -19.86 3.52
C TYR A 126 11.03 -19.91 5.03
N ARG A 127 11.44 -20.98 5.71
CA ARG A 127 11.35 -21.08 7.18
C ARG A 127 12.12 -19.95 7.86
N THR A 128 13.38 -19.77 7.47
CA THR A 128 14.24 -18.73 8.04
C THR A 128 13.79 -17.30 7.72
N LYS A 129 13.05 -17.10 6.61
CA LYS A 129 12.38 -15.83 6.29
C LYS A 129 11.17 -15.61 7.18
N ALA A 130 10.32 -16.63 7.33
CA ALA A 130 9.15 -16.58 8.19
C ALA A 130 9.56 -16.26 9.63
N ASP A 131 10.61 -16.92 10.15
CA ASP A 131 11.14 -16.62 11.49
C ASP A 131 11.58 -15.16 11.63
N ALA A 132 12.24 -14.60 10.62
CA ALA A 132 12.67 -13.21 10.64
C ALA A 132 11.47 -12.24 10.60
N TYR A 133 10.47 -12.50 9.76
CA TYR A 133 9.27 -11.68 9.71
C TYR A 133 8.40 -11.82 10.97
N SER A 134 8.40 -12.98 11.63
CA SER A 134 7.75 -13.17 12.93
C SER A 134 8.41 -12.30 13.99
N ARG A 135 9.75 -12.33 14.10
CA ARG A 135 10.47 -11.44 15.02
C ARG A 135 10.22 -9.96 14.72
N ALA A 136 10.22 -9.55 13.45
CA ALA A 136 9.88 -8.18 13.07
C ALA A 136 8.48 -7.78 13.57
N ARG A 137 7.50 -8.68 13.44
CA ARG A 137 6.14 -8.45 13.95
C ARG A 137 6.13 -8.34 15.48
N ASP A 138 6.86 -9.20 16.18
CA ASP A 138 6.94 -9.17 17.64
C ASP A 138 7.57 -7.85 18.12
N ARG A 139 8.64 -7.39 17.46
CA ARG A 139 9.27 -6.09 17.73
C ARG A 139 8.31 -4.91 17.49
N ALA A 140 7.51 -4.95 16.44
CA ALA A 140 6.48 -3.94 16.20
C ALA A 140 5.41 -3.94 17.32
N SER A 141 4.96 -5.10 17.77
CA SER A 141 4.02 -5.23 18.90
C SER A 141 4.61 -4.72 20.22
N LEU A 142 5.88 -5.04 20.50
CA LEU A 142 6.58 -4.53 21.67
C LEU A 142 6.79 -3.01 21.60
N ALA A 143 7.00 -2.44 20.40
CA ALA A 143 7.11 -1.00 20.23
C ALA A 143 5.78 -0.29 20.57
N VAL A 144 4.63 -0.87 20.19
CA VAL A 144 3.32 -0.37 20.62
C VAL A 144 3.21 -0.40 22.15
N CYS A 145 3.57 -1.53 22.77
CA CYS A 145 3.57 -1.65 24.23
C CYS A 145 4.46 -0.59 24.90
N ALA A 146 5.68 -0.36 24.40
CA ALA A 146 6.58 0.66 24.92
C ALA A 146 5.99 2.07 24.83
N LEU A 147 5.34 2.42 23.71
CA LEU A 147 4.66 3.71 23.53
C LEU A 147 3.48 3.91 24.49
N MET A 148 2.80 2.84 24.88
CA MET A 148 1.71 2.89 25.85
C MET A 148 2.20 2.97 27.30
N VAL A 149 3.33 2.33 27.62
CA VAL A 149 3.92 2.33 28.97
C VAL A 149 4.58 3.68 29.29
N GLU A 150 5.22 4.30 28.30
CA GLU A 150 5.87 5.61 28.43
C GLU A 150 5.14 6.63 27.54
N PRO A 151 3.95 7.11 27.96
CA PRO A 151 3.12 7.95 27.12
C PRO A 151 3.79 9.29 26.82
N HIS A 152 3.85 9.63 25.54
CA HIS A 152 4.29 10.91 25.02
C HIS A 152 3.20 11.49 24.11
N ASN A 153 3.11 12.82 24.00
CA ASN A 153 2.09 13.46 23.12
C ASN A 153 2.19 13.01 21.65
N ALA A 154 3.35 12.52 21.24
CA ALA A 154 3.61 12.00 19.90
C ALA A 154 3.40 10.48 19.76
N ALA A 155 3.01 9.78 20.83
CA ALA A 155 2.87 8.32 20.83
C ALA A 155 1.64 7.86 20.05
N GLU A 156 0.49 8.54 20.18
CA GLU A 156 -0.78 8.12 19.59
C GLU A 156 -0.72 7.93 18.06
N PRO A 157 -0.19 8.89 17.27
CA PRO A 157 -0.08 8.70 15.82
C PRO A 157 0.90 7.59 15.43
N LEU A 158 1.91 7.31 16.26
CA LEU A 158 2.87 6.23 16.02
C LEU A 158 2.23 4.87 16.33
N ILE A 159 1.46 4.77 17.42
CA ILE A 159 0.69 3.58 17.79
C ILE A 159 -0.29 3.23 16.66
N GLU A 160 -1.08 4.20 16.20
CA GLU A 160 -2.03 3.98 15.11
C GLU A 160 -1.34 3.45 13.84
N ARG A 161 -0.21 4.05 13.44
CA ARG A 161 0.55 3.58 12.27
C ARG A 161 1.14 2.19 12.46
N LEU A 162 1.63 1.86 13.66
CA LEU A 162 2.14 0.53 13.97
C LEU A 162 1.04 -0.53 13.85
N GLU A 163 -0.12 -0.30 14.47
CA GLU A 163 -1.22 -1.25 14.53
C GLU A 163 -2.01 -1.37 13.22
N GLN A 164 -2.30 -0.25 12.56
CA GLN A 164 -3.19 -0.22 11.39
C GLN A 164 -2.44 -0.42 10.07
N THR A 165 -1.12 -0.18 10.05
CA THR A 165 -0.35 -0.22 8.79
C THR A 165 0.82 -1.20 8.85
N LEU A 166 1.72 -1.07 9.82
CA LEU A 166 2.93 -1.89 9.85
C LEU A 166 2.65 -3.35 10.18
N ILE A 167 1.98 -3.64 11.30
CA ILE A 167 1.68 -5.01 11.74
C ILE A 167 0.87 -5.78 10.67
N PRO A 168 -0.18 -5.21 10.05
CA PRO A 168 -0.90 -5.85 8.95
C PRO A 168 -0.01 -6.10 7.72
N SER A 169 0.89 -5.17 7.39
CA SER A 169 1.85 -5.33 6.28
C SER A 169 2.80 -6.51 6.52
N ILE A 170 3.32 -6.66 7.74
CA ILE A 170 4.17 -7.81 8.13
C ILE A 170 3.36 -9.11 8.13
N ALA A 171 2.11 -9.10 8.61
CA ALA A 171 1.23 -10.27 8.56
C ALA A 171 0.95 -10.73 7.10
N GLY A 172 0.81 -9.78 6.16
CA GLY A 172 0.73 -10.07 4.74
C GLY A 172 1.98 -10.78 4.19
N LEU A 173 3.17 -10.35 4.62
CA LEU A 173 4.45 -10.97 4.25
C LEU A 173 4.59 -12.40 4.80
N LEU A 174 4.21 -12.61 6.06
CA LEU A 174 4.23 -13.93 6.70
C LEU A 174 3.34 -14.93 5.95
N ARG A 175 2.08 -14.57 5.69
CA ARG A 175 1.14 -15.43 4.95
C ARG A 175 1.64 -15.81 3.54
N ARG A 176 2.35 -14.89 2.87
CA ARG A 176 2.97 -15.20 1.56
C ARG A 176 4.13 -16.19 1.70
N THR A 177 4.99 -15.96 2.68
CA THR A 177 6.17 -16.80 2.93
C THR A 177 5.76 -18.22 3.35
N GLU A 178 4.73 -18.35 4.16
CA GLU A 178 4.17 -19.64 4.59
C GLU A 178 3.51 -20.41 3.44
N ARG A 179 2.77 -19.73 2.55
CA ARG A 179 2.18 -20.37 1.36
C ARG A 179 3.26 -20.99 0.46
N SER A 180 4.33 -20.24 0.19
CA SER A 180 5.47 -20.75 -0.58
C SER A 180 6.27 -21.86 0.11
N THR A 181 6.00 -22.17 1.39
CA THR A 181 6.60 -23.31 2.10
C THR A 181 5.79 -24.60 1.90
N ARG A 182 4.51 -24.50 1.46
CA ARG A 182 3.60 -25.63 1.30
C ARG A 182 3.51 -26.15 -0.15
N GLU A 183 3.95 -25.35 -1.12
CA GLU A 183 4.10 -25.71 -2.54
C GLU A 183 5.50 -26.29 -2.80
#